data_AF-A0A3B9AE47-F1
#
_entry.id   AF-A0A3B9AE47-F1
#
_cell.length_a   1.000
_cell.length_b   1.000
_cell.length_c   1.000
_cell.angle_alpha   90.00
_cell.angle_beta   90.00
_cell.angle_gamma   90.00
#
_symmetry.space_group_name_H-M   'P 1'
#
loop_
_entity.id
_entity.type
_entity.pdbx_description
1 polymer ?
#
loop_
_entity_poly.entity_id
_entity_poly.type
_entity_poly.pdbx_seq_one_letter_code
_entity_poly.pdbx_strand_id
1 'polypeptide(L)'
;MTNRSQLRLSMLVPAVAAAITGCGGDNQPFVPPKPGNALIYTYPVEGMVDVPTASKALMVFSSKVSETAVMANCAGTAEAPVGGFCVTGPDGPVETASHTNIANDGHTIEFSMKALKPGTTYQVWLHREVSPSAENLDNSKPVFSFTTRQGNPIKSQPPAVIAFNQDKPEAFLDDTDVAAQFPIVDISPVRLTFSEPLFDDSVILGDSVQFIKISEDNSEEAVDVDMLAERHYITLQPLQDMLPDTRYEIRLSGEIIDLNGEALAPTTYTFIPRASKVSPETANPPVAQTLQTFPDMETPGYPGRSKITGGPTNQFTLESTALGINVANSLPNGLEAFLADPQAFGGVVTLVLARKGQQLQLTGIDPAKLGGEGHTDLNARPVTLWPHPWR
;
A
#
# COMPACT_ATOMS: atom_id res chain seq x y z
N MET A 1 -42.19 -40.28 -62.19
CA MET A 1 -42.93 -39.08 -61.75
C MET A 1 -43.15 -39.17 -60.25
N THR A 2 -42.57 -38.21 -59.52
CA THR A 2 -42.93 -37.69 -58.18
C THR A 2 -43.16 -38.65 -57.00
N ASN A 3 -42.19 -38.63 -56.06
CA ASN A 3 -42.28 -38.16 -54.66
C ASN A 3 -42.83 -39.20 -53.66
N ARG A 4 -42.39 -39.32 -52.41
CA ARG A 4 -41.46 -38.54 -51.57
C ARG A 4 -41.06 -39.43 -50.38
N SER A 5 -39.88 -39.15 -49.83
CA SER A 5 -39.25 -39.71 -48.63
C SER A 5 -40.13 -39.80 -47.38
N GLN A 6 -39.89 -40.80 -46.52
CA GLN A 6 -39.45 -40.58 -45.13
C GLN A 6 -38.66 -41.80 -44.60
N LEU A 7 -37.44 -41.53 -44.13
CA LEU A 7 -36.56 -42.45 -43.41
C LEU A 7 -37.06 -42.63 -41.97
N ARG A 8 -37.20 -43.88 -41.53
CA ARG A 8 -37.04 -44.28 -40.13
C ARG A 8 -36.07 -45.45 -40.10
N LEU A 9 -34.94 -45.29 -39.42
CA LEU A 9 -34.22 -46.45 -38.88
C LEU A 9 -33.47 -46.06 -37.62
N SER A 10 -33.96 -46.58 -36.51
CA SER A 10 -33.29 -46.66 -35.22
C SER A 10 -32.22 -47.75 -35.27
N MET A 11 -31.00 -47.51 -34.76
CA MET A 11 -30.17 -48.60 -34.22
C MET A 11 -29.07 -48.12 -33.26
N LEU A 12 -29.24 -48.58 -32.02
CA LEU A 12 -28.31 -48.97 -30.94
C LEU A 12 -26.86 -48.42 -30.84
N VAL A 13 -26.68 -47.80 -29.66
CA VAL A 13 -25.52 -47.51 -28.78
C VAL A 13 -24.37 -48.54 -28.79
N PRO A 14 -23.12 -48.07 -28.57
CA PRO A 14 -22.32 -48.63 -27.47
C PRO A 14 -21.68 -47.57 -26.56
N ALA A 15 -21.70 -47.91 -25.27
CA ALA A 15 -20.98 -47.38 -24.10
C ALA A 15 -19.92 -46.28 -24.32
N VAL A 16 -20.19 -45.09 -23.77
CA VAL A 16 -19.16 -44.10 -23.44
C VAL A 16 -18.83 -44.25 -21.96
N ALA A 17 -17.59 -44.64 -21.69
CA ALA A 17 -17.01 -44.63 -20.36
C ALA A 17 -17.05 -43.20 -19.79
N ALA A 18 -17.63 -43.06 -18.60
CA ALA A 18 -17.56 -41.83 -17.82
C ALA A 18 -16.10 -41.60 -17.39
N ALA A 19 -15.35 -40.86 -18.19
CA ALA A 19 -14.15 -40.20 -17.72
C ALA A 19 -14.57 -39.07 -16.79
N ILE A 20 -14.38 -39.27 -15.49
CA ILE A 20 -14.42 -38.22 -14.49
C ILE A 20 -13.30 -37.23 -14.87
N THR A 21 -13.68 -36.16 -15.56
CA THR A 21 -12.81 -35.02 -15.80
C THR A 21 -12.78 -34.22 -14.50
N GLY A 22 -11.65 -34.29 -13.80
CA GLY A 22 -11.38 -33.40 -12.68
C GLY A 22 -11.36 -31.96 -13.20
N CYS A 23 -12.18 -31.09 -12.61
CA CYS A 23 -12.11 -29.65 -12.79
C CYS A 23 -10.80 -29.11 -12.15
N GLY A 24 -9.68 -29.27 -12.85
CA GLY A 24 -8.49 -28.44 -12.64
C GLY A 24 -8.60 -27.26 -13.58
N GLY A 25 -9.20 -26.16 -13.12
CA GLY A 25 -9.33 -24.94 -13.93
C GLY A 25 -7.96 -24.34 -14.25
N ASP A 26 -7.74 -24.05 -15.53
CA ASP A 26 -6.62 -23.24 -16.01
C ASP A 26 -6.70 -21.85 -15.36
N ASN A 27 -5.84 -21.59 -14.38
CA ASN A 27 -5.61 -20.24 -13.87
C ASN A 27 -4.92 -19.42 -14.96
N GLN A 28 -5.70 -18.79 -15.84
CA GLN A 28 -5.17 -17.82 -16.79
C GLN A 28 -4.64 -16.62 -15.99
N PRO A 29 -3.33 -16.28 -16.09
CA PRO A 29 -2.78 -15.15 -15.38
C PRO A 29 -3.45 -13.87 -15.87
N PHE A 30 -3.90 -13.03 -14.93
CA PHE A 30 -4.40 -11.70 -15.25
C PHE A 30 -3.28 -10.89 -15.93
N VAL A 31 -3.49 -10.51 -17.19
CA VAL A 31 -2.59 -9.61 -17.91
C VAL A 31 -3.15 -8.20 -17.80
N PRO A 32 -2.53 -7.30 -17.01
CA PRO A 32 -3.01 -5.93 -16.91
C PRO A 32 -2.93 -5.25 -18.29
N PRO A 33 -3.91 -4.40 -18.66
CA PRO A 33 -3.83 -3.62 -19.88
C PRO A 33 -2.55 -2.79 -19.88
N LYS A 34 -1.89 -2.66 -21.04
CA LYS A 34 -0.71 -1.78 -21.15
C LYS A 34 -1.16 -0.37 -20.78
N PRO A 35 -0.67 0.22 -19.68
CA PRO A 35 -0.95 1.62 -19.43
C PRO A 35 -0.38 2.39 -20.62
N GLY A 36 -1.15 3.33 -21.17
CA GLY A 36 -0.67 4.25 -22.18
C GLY A 36 0.48 5.11 -21.65
N ASN A 37 0.73 6.23 -22.31
CA ASN A 37 1.62 7.23 -21.75
C ASN A 37 0.94 7.83 -20.51
N ALA A 38 1.57 7.74 -19.35
CA ALA A 38 0.98 8.08 -18.06
C ALA A 38 2.06 8.30 -16.98
N LEU A 39 1.69 9.01 -15.92
CA LEU A 39 2.32 8.87 -14.61
C LEU A 39 1.90 7.53 -14.01
N ILE A 40 2.84 6.62 -13.81
CA ILE A 40 2.58 5.22 -13.44
C ILE A 40 2.91 4.89 -11.99
N TYR A 41 3.67 5.75 -11.30
CA TYR A 41 3.99 5.58 -9.89
C TYR A 41 4.29 6.92 -9.24
N THR A 42 3.82 7.09 -8.01
CA THR A 42 4.22 8.18 -7.13
C THR A 42 4.62 7.65 -5.76
N TYR A 43 5.64 8.27 -5.19
CA TYR A 43 5.88 8.29 -3.76
C TYR A 43 6.15 9.74 -3.37
N PRO A 44 5.50 10.29 -2.33
CA PRO A 44 4.34 9.75 -1.63
C PRO A 44 3.13 9.50 -2.55
N VAL A 45 2.10 8.86 -1.99
CA VAL A 45 0.78 8.72 -2.63
C VAL A 45 -0.19 9.76 -2.05
N GLU A 46 -1.33 9.96 -2.71
CA GLU A 46 -2.39 10.86 -2.22
C GLU A 46 -2.79 10.54 -0.78
N GLY A 47 -2.84 11.57 0.06
CA GLY A 47 -3.24 11.49 1.46
C GLY A 47 -2.18 10.90 2.40
N MET A 48 -1.01 10.51 1.90
CA MET A 48 0.01 9.88 2.75
C MET A 48 0.50 10.84 3.83
N VAL A 49 0.52 10.39 5.07
CA VAL A 49 1.01 11.16 6.22
C VAL A 49 2.33 10.60 6.76
N ASP A 50 2.94 11.34 7.68
CA ASP A 50 4.21 10.98 8.33
C ASP A 50 5.37 10.72 7.36
N VAL A 51 5.43 11.47 6.27
CA VAL A 51 6.46 11.33 5.23
C VAL A 51 7.79 11.94 5.73
N PRO A 52 8.89 11.17 5.85
CA PRO A 52 10.16 11.71 6.31
C PRO A 52 10.72 12.76 5.34
N THR A 53 11.11 13.94 5.83
CA THR A 53 11.75 14.96 4.97
C THR A 53 13.12 14.53 4.46
N ALA A 54 13.75 13.55 5.09
CA ALA A 54 15.01 12.96 4.61
C ALA A 54 14.85 12.09 3.35
N SER A 55 13.63 11.69 2.99
CA SER A 55 13.37 10.89 1.79
C SER A 55 13.20 11.77 0.54
N LYS A 56 13.03 11.12 -0.61
CA LYS A 56 12.77 11.78 -1.90
C LYS A 56 11.36 11.46 -2.34
N ALA A 57 10.64 12.44 -2.89
CA ALA A 57 9.46 12.16 -3.68
C ALA A 57 9.89 11.65 -5.07
N LEU A 58 9.22 10.60 -5.55
CA LEU A 58 9.45 9.94 -6.83
C LEU A 58 8.19 10.03 -7.67
N MET A 59 8.31 10.49 -8.92
CA MET A 59 7.23 10.47 -9.89
C MET A 59 7.74 9.82 -11.17
N VAL A 60 7.20 8.65 -11.50
CA VAL A 60 7.69 7.81 -12.60
C VAL A 60 6.67 7.79 -13.73
N PHE A 61 7.15 8.07 -14.93
CA PHE A 61 6.36 8.15 -16.15
C PHE A 61 6.69 6.99 -17.09
N SER A 62 5.72 6.56 -17.89
CA SER A 62 5.96 5.61 -18.99
C SER A 62 6.60 6.26 -20.22
N SER A 63 6.65 7.59 -20.30
CA SER A 63 7.33 8.37 -21.33
C SER A 63 8.30 9.39 -20.71
N LYS A 64 9.30 9.85 -21.47
CA LYS A 64 10.24 10.87 -21.00
C LYS A 64 9.54 12.17 -20.61
N VAL A 65 10.02 12.80 -19.54
CA VAL A 65 9.56 14.12 -19.09
C VAL A 65 10.34 15.25 -19.78
N SER A 66 9.73 16.42 -19.84
CA SER A 66 10.36 17.66 -20.30
C SER A 66 11.28 18.22 -19.22
N GLU A 67 12.59 18.15 -19.45
CA GLU A 67 13.59 18.69 -18.51
C GLU A 67 13.37 20.17 -18.23
N THR A 68 13.08 20.97 -19.26
CA THR A 68 12.79 22.40 -19.10
C THR A 68 11.58 22.66 -18.20
N ALA A 69 10.50 21.86 -18.34
CA ALA A 69 9.29 22.04 -17.55
C ALA A 69 9.46 21.58 -16.10
N VAL A 70 10.29 20.54 -15.87
CA VAL A 70 10.57 19.99 -14.54
C VAL A 70 11.55 20.87 -13.75
N MET A 71 12.55 21.44 -14.43
CA MET A 71 13.59 22.25 -13.79
C MET A 71 13.23 23.73 -13.63
N ALA A 72 12.06 24.16 -14.11
CA ALA A 72 11.56 25.50 -13.90
C ALA A 72 10.84 25.62 -12.55
N ASN A 73 11.29 26.56 -11.71
CA ASN A 73 10.58 26.89 -10.46
C ASN A 73 9.18 27.42 -10.76
N CYS A 74 8.23 27.05 -9.89
CA CYS A 74 6.87 27.54 -10.00
C CYS A 74 6.68 28.94 -9.42
N ALA A 75 5.72 29.66 -9.99
CA ALA A 75 5.20 30.92 -9.50
C ALA A 75 3.72 30.77 -9.08
N GLY A 76 3.04 31.86 -8.75
CA GLY A 76 1.62 31.85 -8.41
C GLY A 76 1.35 31.63 -6.92
N THR A 77 0.20 31.03 -6.59
CA THR A 77 -0.23 30.76 -5.21
C THR A 77 -0.19 29.27 -4.90
N ALA A 78 -0.50 28.88 -3.66
CA ALA A 78 -0.54 27.47 -3.28
C ALA A 78 -1.65 26.68 -4.01
N GLU A 79 -2.78 27.34 -4.29
CA GLU A 79 -3.98 26.76 -4.90
C GLU A 79 -3.98 26.85 -6.42
N ALA A 80 -3.18 27.77 -6.98
CA ALA A 80 -3.05 27.98 -8.41
C ALA A 80 -1.58 28.24 -8.79
N PRO A 81 -0.69 27.25 -8.60
CA PRO A 81 0.70 27.39 -8.99
C PRO A 81 0.83 27.41 -10.52
N VAL A 82 1.84 28.12 -11.01
CA VAL A 82 2.15 28.24 -12.44
C VAL A 82 3.54 27.67 -12.69
N GLY A 83 3.63 26.65 -13.53
CA GLY A 83 4.86 25.93 -13.87
C GLY A 83 4.57 24.48 -14.25
N GLY A 84 5.59 23.71 -14.63
CA GLY A 84 5.42 22.30 -14.99
C GLY A 84 5.29 21.40 -13.76
N PHE A 85 6.32 21.41 -12.91
CA PHE A 85 6.40 20.64 -11.68
C PHE A 85 6.42 21.57 -10.46
N CYS A 86 5.33 21.57 -9.69
CA CYS A 86 5.19 22.42 -8.51
C CYS A 86 4.98 21.60 -7.25
N VAL A 87 5.60 22.04 -6.16
CA VAL A 87 5.26 21.61 -4.81
C VAL A 87 4.78 22.85 -4.08
N THR A 88 3.57 22.82 -3.54
CA THR A 88 2.99 23.95 -2.80
C THR A 88 2.71 23.56 -1.35
N GLY A 89 2.99 24.48 -0.43
CA GLY A 89 2.66 24.36 0.99
C GLY A 89 1.87 25.58 1.47
N PRO A 90 1.67 25.75 2.79
CA PRO A 90 0.88 26.85 3.35
C PRO A 90 1.47 28.24 3.04
N ASP A 91 2.77 28.33 2.79
CA ASP A 91 3.46 29.60 2.45
C ASP A 91 3.53 29.86 0.94
N GLY A 92 2.89 29.03 0.11
CA GLY A 92 2.94 29.11 -1.35
C GLY A 92 3.86 28.08 -2.00
N PRO A 93 4.26 28.30 -3.27
CA PRO A 93 5.17 27.41 -4.00
C PRO A 93 6.55 27.29 -3.34
N VAL A 94 7.04 26.06 -3.25
CA VAL A 94 8.38 25.72 -2.80
C VAL A 94 9.36 25.77 -3.97
N GLU A 95 10.62 26.12 -3.70
CA GLU A 95 11.67 26.02 -4.70
C GLU A 95 11.93 24.54 -5.05
N THR A 96 11.71 24.17 -6.32
CA THR A 96 11.86 22.78 -6.80
C THR A 96 13.13 22.59 -7.62
N ALA A 97 13.58 23.61 -8.34
CA ALA A 97 14.65 23.50 -9.34
C ALA A 97 15.98 22.98 -8.77
N SER A 98 16.47 23.51 -7.64
CA SER A 98 17.74 23.06 -7.05
C SER A 98 17.64 21.76 -6.25
N HIS A 99 16.43 21.22 -6.11
CA HIS A 99 16.13 20.02 -5.31
C HIS A 99 15.61 18.87 -6.14
N THR A 100 15.58 19.03 -7.47
CA THR A 100 15.04 18.03 -8.40
C THR A 100 16.15 17.41 -9.25
N ASN A 101 16.05 16.11 -9.47
CA ASN A 101 16.86 15.37 -10.41
C ASN A 101 15.95 14.59 -11.36
N ILE A 102 16.37 14.43 -12.62
CA ILE A 102 15.71 13.56 -13.57
C ILE A 102 16.56 12.30 -13.75
N ALA A 103 16.01 11.16 -13.35
CA ALA A 103 16.66 9.87 -13.37
C ALA A 103 16.01 8.94 -14.42
N ASN A 104 16.55 7.72 -14.52
CA ASN A 104 15.98 6.63 -15.34
C ASN A 104 15.76 7.04 -16.81
N ASP A 105 16.80 7.61 -17.44
CA ASP A 105 16.77 8.08 -18.83
C ASP A 105 15.61 9.05 -19.14
N GLY A 106 15.29 9.94 -18.20
CA GLY A 106 14.24 10.93 -18.39
C GLY A 106 12.85 10.50 -17.93
N HIS A 107 12.69 9.33 -17.31
CA HIS A 107 11.37 8.80 -16.94
C HIS A 107 10.99 9.04 -15.47
N THR A 108 11.94 9.42 -14.62
CA THR A 108 11.70 9.57 -13.18
C THR A 108 12.10 10.97 -12.74
N ILE A 109 11.16 11.69 -12.12
CA ILE A 109 11.45 12.91 -11.35
C ILE A 109 11.75 12.49 -9.92
N GLU A 110 12.91 12.89 -9.40
CA GLU A 110 13.28 12.73 -7.99
C GLU A 110 13.34 14.11 -7.33
N PHE A 111 12.48 14.38 -6.36
CA PHE A 111 12.48 15.63 -5.61
C PHE A 111 12.92 15.39 -4.16
N SER A 112 13.98 16.07 -3.73
CA SER A 112 14.49 15.99 -2.36
C SER A 112 13.58 16.78 -1.41
N MET A 113 12.98 16.11 -0.43
CA MET A 113 12.07 16.73 0.53
C MET A 113 12.80 17.38 1.73
N LYS A 114 14.13 17.40 1.73
CA LYS A 114 14.95 17.87 2.86
C LYS A 114 14.68 19.33 3.25
N ALA A 115 14.29 20.15 2.28
CA ALA A 115 13.98 21.56 2.49
C ALA A 115 12.54 21.80 2.99
N LEU A 116 11.69 20.78 3.01
CA LEU A 116 10.31 20.89 3.48
C LEU A 116 10.25 21.02 5.00
N LYS A 117 9.27 21.79 5.48
CA LYS A 117 9.00 21.96 6.90
C LYS A 117 8.37 20.67 7.45
N PRO A 118 8.82 20.15 8.61
CA PRO A 118 8.15 19.05 9.32
C PRO A 118 6.68 19.34 9.63
N GLY A 119 5.87 18.30 9.78
CA GLY A 119 4.47 18.41 10.18
C GLY A 119 3.57 19.18 9.22
N THR A 120 4.05 19.43 8.00
CA THR A 120 3.40 20.32 7.04
C THR A 120 2.85 19.51 5.86
N THR A 121 1.62 19.82 5.47
CA THR A 121 0.97 19.28 4.28
C THR A 121 1.43 20.03 3.02
N TYR A 122 1.80 19.25 2.01
CA TYR A 122 2.21 19.73 0.70
C TYR A 122 1.34 19.11 -0.38
N GLN A 123 1.14 19.86 -1.46
CA GLN A 123 0.49 19.40 -2.68
C GLN A 123 1.49 19.37 -3.82
N VAL A 124 1.41 18.32 -4.65
CA VAL A 124 2.27 18.14 -5.81
C VAL A 124 1.44 18.28 -7.08
N TRP A 125 1.87 19.20 -7.93
CA TRP A 125 1.25 19.51 -9.21
C TRP A 125 2.19 19.08 -10.32
N LEU A 126 1.67 18.25 -11.23
CA LEU A 126 2.36 17.84 -12.45
C LEU A 126 1.48 18.23 -13.63
N HIS A 127 1.73 19.40 -14.19
CA HIS A 127 1.00 19.86 -15.36
C HIS A 127 1.45 19.11 -16.62
N ARG A 128 0.58 19.07 -17.63
CA ARG A 128 0.81 18.38 -18.90
C ARG A 128 2.11 18.77 -19.60
N GLU A 129 2.66 19.95 -19.33
CA GLU A 129 3.95 20.40 -19.87
C GLU A 129 5.13 19.50 -19.42
N VAL A 130 5.02 18.85 -18.25
CA VAL A 130 5.98 17.86 -17.75
C VAL A 130 6.01 16.63 -18.64
N SER A 131 4.84 16.16 -19.09
CA SER A 131 4.72 15.00 -19.99
C SER A 131 3.47 15.16 -20.86
N PRO A 132 3.56 15.78 -22.05
CA PRO A 132 2.39 16.11 -22.88
C PRO A 132 1.60 14.89 -23.33
N SER A 133 2.28 13.75 -23.44
CA SER A 133 1.71 12.45 -23.78
C SER A 133 1.05 11.74 -22.60
N ALA A 134 1.32 12.14 -21.35
CA ALA A 134 0.70 11.50 -20.19
C ALA A 134 -0.80 11.79 -20.14
N GLU A 135 -1.63 10.76 -20.30
CA GLU A 135 -3.08 10.88 -20.43
C GLU A 135 -3.77 11.18 -19.09
N ASN A 136 -3.13 10.81 -17.97
CA ASN A 136 -3.66 10.98 -16.62
C ASN A 136 -3.16 12.25 -15.92
N LEU A 137 -2.49 13.16 -16.63
CA LEU A 137 -2.17 14.49 -16.10
C LEU A 137 -3.28 15.48 -16.41
N ASP A 138 -3.66 16.21 -15.37
CA ASP A 138 -4.63 17.30 -15.39
C ASP A 138 -3.95 18.56 -14.82
N ASN A 139 -4.23 19.72 -15.42
CA ASN A 139 -3.71 21.00 -14.94
C ASN A 139 -4.63 21.66 -13.89
N SER A 140 -5.81 21.08 -13.63
CA SER A 140 -6.83 21.72 -12.79
C SER A 140 -6.69 21.44 -11.29
N LYS A 141 -5.89 20.46 -10.91
CA LYS A 141 -5.78 19.98 -9.52
C LYS A 141 -4.40 19.39 -9.24
N PRO A 142 -3.99 19.31 -7.96
CA PRO A 142 -2.79 18.56 -7.61
C PRO A 142 -2.98 17.08 -7.96
N VAL A 143 -1.87 16.42 -8.30
CA VAL A 143 -1.86 14.98 -8.56
C VAL A 143 -1.94 14.20 -7.26
N PHE A 144 -1.22 14.67 -6.24
CA PHE A 144 -1.32 14.12 -4.89
C PHE A 144 -0.94 15.16 -3.84
N SER A 145 -1.31 14.88 -2.59
CA SER A 145 -0.97 15.61 -1.38
C SER A 145 -0.40 14.67 -0.33
N PHE A 146 0.47 15.19 0.52
CA PHE A 146 1.08 14.43 1.61
C PHE A 146 1.45 15.32 2.79
N THR A 147 1.55 14.74 3.98
CA THR A 147 1.98 15.44 5.20
C THR A 147 3.33 14.91 5.65
N THR A 148 4.28 15.82 5.82
CA THR A 148 5.63 15.48 6.31
C THR A 148 5.62 15.10 7.79
N ARG A 149 6.55 14.23 8.19
CA ARG A 149 6.75 13.80 9.57
C ARG A 149 7.07 14.97 10.49
N GLN A 150 6.38 15.05 11.63
CA GLN A 150 6.70 15.95 12.72
C GLN A 150 7.53 15.20 13.78
N GLY A 151 8.86 15.27 13.69
CA GLY A 151 9.73 14.41 14.50
C GLY A 151 9.69 14.65 16.03
N ASN A 152 9.29 15.84 16.45
CA ASN A 152 9.25 16.29 17.85
C ASN A 152 7.89 16.93 18.16
N PRO A 153 7.41 16.87 19.41
CA PRO A 153 6.18 17.54 19.79
C PRO A 153 6.28 19.06 19.67
N ILE A 154 5.17 19.72 19.37
CA ILE A 154 5.08 21.17 19.30
C ILE A 154 4.50 21.68 20.62
N LYS A 155 5.25 22.56 21.31
CA LYS A 155 4.82 23.10 22.60
C LYS A 155 3.45 23.77 22.48
N SER A 156 2.55 23.42 23.40
CA SER A 156 1.18 23.92 23.49
C SER A 156 0.29 23.54 22.31
N GLN A 157 0.65 22.49 21.58
CA GLN A 157 -0.19 21.83 20.60
C GLN A 157 -0.44 20.40 21.09
N PRO A 158 -1.71 19.97 21.22
CA PRO A 158 -2.02 18.60 21.58
C PRO A 158 -1.83 17.64 20.40
N PRO A 159 -1.53 16.36 20.68
CA PRO A 159 -1.48 15.36 19.64
C PRO A 159 -2.87 15.16 19.05
N ALA A 160 -2.92 14.86 17.76
CA ALA A 160 -4.15 14.55 17.04
C ALA A 160 -3.92 13.35 16.12
N VAL A 161 -4.94 12.52 15.92
CA VAL A 161 -4.88 11.48 14.89
C VAL A 161 -4.99 12.16 13.53
N ILE A 162 -4.02 11.91 12.66
CA ILE A 162 -3.93 12.47 11.30
C ILE A 162 -4.17 11.41 10.22
N ALA A 163 -4.17 10.12 10.56
CA ALA A 163 -4.64 9.07 9.68
C ALA A 163 -5.17 7.86 10.45
N PHE A 164 -6.22 7.26 9.91
CA PHE A 164 -6.77 5.97 10.30
C PHE A 164 -6.59 5.01 9.11
N ASN A 165 -5.72 4.00 9.22
CA ASN A 165 -5.40 3.06 8.12
C ASN A 165 -5.03 3.75 6.79
N GLN A 166 -4.24 4.83 6.83
CA GLN A 166 -3.86 5.67 5.67
C GLN A 166 -5.02 6.47 5.04
N ASP A 167 -6.15 6.54 5.73
CA ASP A 167 -7.31 7.31 5.32
C ASP A 167 -7.56 8.47 6.30
N LYS A 168 -8.44 9.38 5.90
CA LYS A 168 -8.84 10.55 6.68
C LYS A 168 -9.58 10.09 7.95
N PRO A 169 -9.13 10.47 9.16
CA PRO A 169 -9.79 10.06 10.40
C PRO A 169 -11.27 10.46 10.45
N GLU A 170 -11.63 11.56 9.78
CA GLU A 170 -13.01 12.07 9.70
C GLU A 170 -13.96 11.08 9.01
N ALA A 171 -13.45 10.17 8.17
CA ALA A 171 -14.26 9.13 7.53
C ALA A 171 -14.77 8.06 8.51
N PHE A 172 -14.24 8.04 9.73
CA PHE A 172 -14.57 7.08 10.78
C PHE A 172 -15.18 7.75 12.00
N LEU A 173 -15.71 8.97 11.88
CA LEU A 173 -16.50 9.59 12.95
C LEU A 173 -17.99 9.28 12.73
N ASP A 174 -18.76 9.25 13.82
CA ASP A 174 -20.24 9.18 13.71
C ASP A 174 -20.76 10.40 12.92
N ASP A 175 -21.83 10.20 12.14
CA ASP A 175 -22.52 11.24 11.36
C ASP A 175 -21.63 12.02 10.35
N THR A 176 -20.61 11.38 9.79
CA THR A 176 -19.73 11.95 8.76
C THR A 176 -20.27 11.77 7.33
N ASP A 177 -20.13 12.78 6.49
CA ASP A 177 -20.32 12.70 5.03
C ASP A 177 -19.03 12.31 4.28
N VAL A 178 -17.91 12.16 5.00
CA VAL A 178 -16.62 11.78 4.41
C VAL A 178 -16.59 10.28 4.17
N ALA A 179 -16.56 9.87 2.91
CA ALA A 179 -16.42 8.46 2.56
C ALA A 179 -14.97 7.98 2.78
N ALA A 180 -14.82 6.83 3.42
CA ALA A 180 -13.54 6.13 3.49
C ALA A 180 -13.09 5.70 2.09
N GLN A 181 -11.87 6.08 1.73
CA GLN A 181 -11.16 5.58 0.55
C GLN A 181 -10.78 4.11 0.69
N PHE A 182 -10.41 3.68 1.90
CA PHE A 182 -9.97 2.31 2.19
C PHE A 182 -10.91 1.64 3.19
N PRO A 183 -11.87 0.81 2.74
CA PRO A 183 -12.79 0.16 3.65
C PRO A 183 -12.05 -0.82 4.56
N ILE A 184 -12.43 -0.86 5.83
CA ILE A 184 -11.91 -1.85 6.78
C ILE A 184 -12.56 -3.20 6.49
N VAL A 185 -11.77 -4.27 6.50
CA VAL A 185 -12.26 -5.64 6.39
C VAL A 185 -12.05 -6.42 7.69
N ASP A 186 -12.78 -7.52 7.85
CA ASP A 186 -12.76 -8.45 8.99
C ASP A 186 -11.36 -8.79 9.53
N ILE A 187 -10.35 -8.95 8.67
CA ILE A 187 -8.98 -9.31 9.07
C ILE A 187 -8.02 -8.11 9.27
N SER A 188 -8.51 -6.88 9.15
CA SER A 188 -7.65 -5.69 9.15
C SER A 188 -7.09 -5.39 10.54
N PRO A 189 -5.80 -5.04 10.67
CA PRO A 189 -5.38 -4.24 11.80
C PRO A 189 -6.01 -2.85 11.73
N VAL A 190 -6.07 -2.19 12.87
CA VAL A 190 -6.33 -0.75 12.97
C VAL A 190 -5.01 -0.06 13.29
N ARG A 191 -4.60 0.89 12.46
CA ARG A 191 -3.41 1.71 12.64
C ARG A 191 -3.81 3.18 12.66
N LEU A 192 -3.53 3.83 13.78
CA LEU A 192 -3.68 5.25 13.98
C LEU A 192 -2.30 5.91 13.82
N THR A 193 -2.24 7.01 13.09
CA THR A 193 -1.05 7.85 12.98
C THR A 193 -1.35 9.19 13.64
N PHE A 194 -0.47 9.62 14.54
CA PHE A 194 -0.59 10.86 15.29
C PHE A 194 0.25 11.97 14.68
N SER A 195 -0.16 13.21 14.90
CA SER A 195 0.50 14.43 14.43
C SER A 195 1.88 14.63 15.03
N GLU A 196 2.16 14.03 16.18
CA GLU A 196 3.41 14.15 16.91
C GLU A 196 3.67 12.90 17.77
N PRO A 197 4.88 12.70 18.32
CA PRO A 197 5.19 11.49 19.04
C PRO A 197 4.50 11.48 20.42
N LEU A 198 3.89 10.36 20.74
CA LEU A 198 3.24 10.09 22.02
C LEU A 198 4.26 9.70 23.10
N PHE A 199 3.88 9.92 24.35
CA PHE A 199 4.56 9.32 25.49
C PHE A 199 4.04 7.89 25.69
N ASP A 200 4.88 6.90 25.42
CA ASP A 200 4.46 5.49 25.34
C ASP A 200 3.76 4.99 26.63
N ASP A 201 4.19 5.42 27.83
CA ASP A 201 3.57 5.01 29.11
C ASP A 201 2.14 5.55 29.29
N SER A 202 1.73 6.53 28.51
CA SER A 202 0.36 7.06 28.52
C SER A 202 -0.62 6.26 27.65
N VAL A 203 -0.11 5.33 26.85
CA VAL A 203 -0.89 4.52 25.90
C VAL A 203 -1.13 3.14 26.49
N ILE A 204 -2.27 2.96 27.15
CA ILE A 204 -2.60 1.77 27.94
C ILE A 204 -3.89 1.16 27.40
N LEU A 205 -3.78 -0.10 26.93
CA LEU A 205 -4.93 -0.85 26.43
C LEU A 205 -5.92 -1.13 27.57
N GLY A 206 -7.21 -0.86 27.31
CA GLY A 206 -8.30 -0.97 28.27
C GLY A 206 -8.56 0.30 29.08
N ASP A 207 -7.59 1.22 29.14
CA ASP A 207 -7.69 2.48 29.88
C ASP A 207 -7.74 3.67 28.91
N SER A 208 -6.58 4.10 28.39
CA SER A 208 -6.49 5.24 27.47
C SER A 208 -6.79 4.88 26.01
N VAL A 209 -6.71 3.60 25.65
CA VAL A 209 -7.11 3.05 24.35
C VAL A 209 -8.06 1.88 24.55
N GLN A 210 -9.24 1.93 23.94
CA GLN A 210 -10.20 0.82 23.96
C GLN A 210 -10.61 0.43 22.55
N PHE A 211 -10.72 -0.88 22.30
CA PHE A 211 -11.28 -1.43 21.07
C PHE A 211 -12.53 -2.23 21.47
N ILE A 212 -13.70 -1.73 21.07
CA ILE A 212 -15.00 -2.23 21.49
C ILE A 212 -15.78 -2.73 20.28
N LYS A 213 -16.44 -3.87 20.42
CA LYS A 213 -17.48 -4.37 19.53
C LYS A 213 -18.84 -3.97 20.09
N ILE A 214 -19.70 -3.43 19.24
CA ILE A 214 -21.08 -3.07 19.58
C ILE A 214 -22.01 -4.08 18.93
N SER A 215 -22.68 -4.88 19.75
CA SER A 215 -23.66 -5.89 19.29
C SER A 215 -24.98 -5.24 18.88
N GLU A 216 -25.85 -5.98 18.18
CA GLU A 216 -27.17 -5.48 17.72
C GLU A 216 -28.07 -4.97 18.86
N ASP A 217 -27.90 -5.49 20.08
CA ASP A 217 -28.62 -5.06 21.28
C ASP A 217 -27.95 -3.86 21.99
N ASN A 218 -26.94 -3.25 21.37
CA ASN A 218 -26.06 -2.21 21.93
C ASN A 218 -25.26 -2.64 23.16
N SER A 219 -25.08 -3.95 23.40
CA SER A 219 -24.10 -4.42 24.37
C SER A 219 -22.68 -4.17 23.85
N GLU A 220 -21.79 -3.80 24.77
CA GLU A 220 -20.38 -3.54 24.50
C GLU A 220 -19.52 -4.73 24.91
N GLU A 221 -18.68 -5.20 24.01
CA GLU A 221 -17.73 -6.28 24.23
C GLU A 221 -16.32 -5.77 23.89
N ALA A 222 -15.36 -5.91 24.81
CA ALA A 222 -13.97 -5.58 24.51
C ALA A 222 -13.39 -6.57 23.49
N VAL A 223 -12.71 -6.06 22.48
CA VAL A 223 -12.03 -6.88 21.47
C VAL A 223 -10.64 -7.22 21.97
N ASP A 224 -10.32 -8.52 22.05
CA ASP A 224 -8.97 -8.98 22.37
C ASP A 224 -8.01 -8.64 21.22
N VAL A 225 -7.00 -7.82 21.51
CA VAL A 225 -6.05 -7.28 20.53
C VAL A 225 -4.62 -7.34 21.05
N ASP A 226 -3.67 -7.53 20.14
CA ASP A 226 -2.28 -7.11 20.39
C ASP A 226 -2.17 -5.62 20.06
N MET A 227 -1.66 -4.82 21.00
CA MET A 227 -1.39 -3.40 20.78
C MET A 227 0.12 -3.15 20.68
N LEU A 228 0.52 -2.42 19.64
CA LEU A 228 1.85 -1.84 19.52
C LEU A 228 1.70 -0.31 19.46
N ALA A 229 2.27 0.37 20.45
CA ALA A 229 2.41 1.81 20.46
C ALA A 229 3.89 2.16 20.29
N GLU A 230 4.21 3.02 19.32
CA GLU A 230 5.57 3.51 19.11
C GLU A 230 5.51 4.92 18.51
N ARG A 231 5.96 5.92 19.29
CA ARG A 231 6.06 7.32 18.86
C ARG A 231 4.74 7.83 18.25
N HIS A 232 4.64 7.92 16.93
CA HIS A 232 3.50 8.46 16.20
C HIS A 232 2.40 7.43 15.94
N TYR A 233 2.55 6.19 16.39
CA TYR A 233 1.69 5.10 15.93
C TYR A 233 1.08 4.32 17.08
N ILE A 234 -0.21 4.00 16.91
CA ILE A 234 -0.87 2.92 17.65
C ILE A 234 -1.38 1.94 16.62
N THR A 235 -0.98 0.68 16.74
CA THR A 235 -1.49 -0.43 15.92
C THR A 235 -2.19 -1.42 16.82
N LEU A 236 -3.46 -1.71 16.52
CA LEU A 236 -4.30 -2.68 17.19
C LEU A 236 -4.54 -3.84 16.21
N GLN A 237 -4.07 -5.02 16.55
CA GLN A 237 -4.29 -6.24 15.78
C GLN A 237 -5.25 -7.14 16.54
N PRO A 238 -6.50 -7.30 16.08
CA PRO A 238 -7.43 -8.28 16.64
C PRO A 238 -6.81 -9.68 16.66
N LEU A 239 -6.97 -10.40 17.77
CA LEU A 239 -6.52 -11.80 17.91
C LEU A 239 -7.40 -12.77 17.12
N GLN A 240 -8.67 -12.39 16.90
CA GLN A 240 -9.62 -13.09 16.05
C GLN A 240 -10.09 -12.13 14.96
N ASP A 241 -10.49 -12.69 13.82
CA ASP A 241 -11.08 -11.90 12.74
C ASP A 241 -12.35 -11.21 13.26
N MET A 242 -12.52 -9.93 12.94
CA MET A 242 -13.72 -9.18 13.29
C MET A 242 -14.93 -9.75 12.55
N LEU A 243 -16.12 -9.56 13.11
CA LEU A 243 -17.36 -9.96 12.46
C LEU A 243 -17.74 -8.92 11.39
N PRO A 244 -17.96 -9.34 10.13
CA PRO A 244 -18.50 -8.46 9.11
C PRO A 244 -19.85 -7.87 9.54
N ASP A 245 -20.17 -6.69 9.02
CA ASP A 245 -21.44 -5.99 9.22
C ASP A 245 -21.78 -5.67 10.69
N THR A 246 -20.83 -5.84 11.60
CA THR A 246 -20.92 -5.49 13.02
C THR A 246 -20.23 -4.16 13.27
N ARG A 247 -20.80 -3.31 14.14
CA ARG A 247 -20.20 -2.02 14.51
C ARG A 247 -19.06 -2.22 15.49
N TYR A 248 -17.95 -1.54 15.24
CA TYR A 248 -16.79 -1.49 16.12
C TYR A 248 -16.40 -0.05 16.41
N GLU A 249 -15.80 0.17 17.58
CA GLU A 249 -15.32 1.46 18.03
C GLU A 249 -13.87 1.39 18.53
N ILE A 250 -13.07 2.41 18.19
CA ILE A 250 -11.83 2.73 18.88
C ILE A 250 -12.04 3.99 19.69
N ARG A 251 -11.91 3.89 21.01
CA ARG A 251 -12.06 5.02 21.93
C ARG A 251 -10.69 5.42 22.44
N LEU A 252 -10.35 6.68 22.28
CA LEU A 252 -9.12 7.29 22.76
C LEU A 252 -9.46 8.30 23.85
N SER A 253 -8.81 8.19 25.00
CA SER A 253 -9.01 9.11 26.12
C SER A 253 -8.01 10.28 26.06
N GLY A 254 -8.25 11.30 26.89
CA GLY A 254 -7.32 12.42 27.08
C GLY A 254 -6.15 12.09 28.00
N GLU A 255 -6.01 10.84 28.44
CA GLU A 255 -4.83 10.40 29.19
C GLU A 255 -3.65 10.12 28.27
N ILE A 256 -3.91 9.91 26.97
CA ILE A 256 -2.86 9.88 25.95
C ILE A 256 -2.24 11.28 25.88
N ILE A 257 -0.95 11.38 26.14
CA ILE A 257 -0.19 12.62 26.09
C ILE A 257 0.98 12.50 25.10
N ASP A 258 1.42 13.64 24.58
CA ASP A 258 2.66 13.73 23.81
C ASP A 258 3.90 13.77 24.72
N LEU A 259 5.08 13.90 24.11
CA LEU A 259 6.35 14.01 24.86
C LEU A 259 6.55 15.36 25.58
N ASN A 260 5.72 16.38 25.35
CA ASN A 260 5.75 17.66 26.06
C ASN A 260 4.70 17.72 27.20
N GLY A 261 3.77 16.77 27.26
CA GLY A 261 2.75 16.62 28.29
C GLY A 261 1.36 17.14 27.88
N GLU A 262 1.16 17.49 26.61
CA GLU A 262 -0.12 17.92 26.07
C GLU A 262 -1.02 16.71 25.82
N ALA A 263 -2.27 16.80 26.26
CA ALA A 263 -3.26 15.73 26.18
C ALA A 263 -3.98 15.70 24.83
N LEU A 264 -4.18 14.48 24.31
CA LEU A 264 -5.06 14.20 23.18
C LEU A 264 -6.49 14.68 23.48
N ALA A 265 -7.17 15.27 22.50
CA ALA A 265 -8.61 15.47 22.60
C ALA A 265 -9.31 14.11 22.53
N PRO A 266 -10.12 13.71 23.54
CA PRO A 266 -10.81 12.42 23.51
C PRO A 266 -11.63 12.26 22.24
N THR A 267 -11.54 11.10 21.61
CA THR A 267 -12.20 10.84 20.33
C THR A 267 -12.61 9.37 20.21
N THR A 268 -13.67 9.13 19.45
CA THR A 268 -14.18 7.79 19.16
C THR A 268 -14.28 7.63 17.65
N TYR A 269 -13.60 6.62 17.12
CA TYR A 269 -13.74 6.20 15.74
C TYR A 269 -14.67 5.01 15.65
N THR A 270 -15.58 5.03 14.69
CA THR A 270 -16.57 3.99 14.41
C THR A 270 -16.35 3.40 13.02
N PHE A 271 -16.51 2.09 12.88
CA PHE A 271 -16.47 1.44 11.57
C PHE A 271 -17.21 0.10 11.55
N ILE A 272 -17.49 -0.36 10.34
CA ILE A 272 -18.12 -1.66 10.07
C ILE A 272 -17.21 -2.44 9.12
N PRO A 273 -16.58 -3.55 9.57
CA PRO A 273 -15.76 -4.37 8.73
C PRO A 273 -16.57 -5.03 7.61
N ARG A 274 -15.99 -5.08 6.41
CA ARG A 274 -16.50 -5.88 5.29
C ARG A 274 -15.91 -7.29 5.33
N ALA A 275 -16.65 -8.28 4.83
CA ALA A 275 -16.13 -9.62 4.65
C ALA A 275 -14.97 -9.64 3.63
N SER A 276 -13.81 -10.18 4.00
CA SER A 276 -12.72 -10.45 3.05
C SER A 276 -12.76 -11.87 2.49
N LYS A 277 -13.55 -12.75 3.12
CA LYS A 277 -13.66 -14.17 2.82
C LYS A 277 -15.02 -14.52 2.23
N VAL A 278 -15.08 -15.66 1.55
CA VAL A 278 -16.35 -16.22 1.02
C VAL A 278 -17.28 -16.66 2.15
N SER A 279 -16.71 -17.14 3.26
CA SER A 279 -17.44 -17.45 4.50
C SER A 279 -16.52 -17.26 5.72
N PRO A 280 -17.08 -17.02 6.92
CA PRO A 280 -16.29 -16.88 8.17
C PRO A 280 -15.39 -18.08 8.46
N GLU A 281 -15.85 -19.28 8.11
CA GLU A 281 -15.13 -20.54 8.34
C GLU A 281 -13.88 -20.70 7.45
N THR A 282 -13.78 -19.92 6.38
CA THR A 282 -12.68 -20.04 5.41
C THR A 282 -11.39 -19.49 6.03
N ALA A 283 -10.29 -20.23 5.91
CA ALA A 283 -9.02 -19.84 6.51
C ALA A 283 -8.46 -18.53 5.92
N ASN A 284 -8.55 -18.37 4.60
CA ASN A 284 -7.93 -17.28 3.84
C ASN A 284 -8.91 -16.62 2.85
N PRO A 285 -8.68 -15.34 2.48
CA PRO A 285 -9.37 -14.68 1.37
C PRO A 285 -9.28 -15.47 0.04
N PRO A 286 -10.21 -15.24 -0.91
CA PRO A 286 -10.36 -16.07 -2.10
C PRO A 286 -9.24 -15.89 -3.13
N VAL A 287 -8.52 -14.77 -3.11
CA VAL A 287 -7.46 -14.48 -4.08
C VAL A 287 -6.11 -14.66 -3.42
N ALA A 288 -5.31 -15.59 -3.95
CA ALA A 288 -3.89 -15.71 -3.62
C ALA A 288 -3.06 -14.98 -4.70
N GLN A 289 -2.28 -13.99 -4.28
CA GLN A 289 -1.27 -13.35 -5.10
C GLN A 289 0.06 -14.05 -4.84
N THR A 290 0.53 -14.84 -5.82
CA THR A 290 1.88 -15.38 -5.79
C THR A 290 2.81 -14.49 -6.61
N LEU A 291 3.66 -13.73 -5.93
CA LEU A 291 4.82 -13.05 -6.50
C LEU A 291 5.90 -14.09 -6.76
N GLN A 292 5.88 -14.66 -7.96
CA GLN A 292 6.97 -15.49 -8.45
C GLN A 292 8.06 -14.57 -8.99
N THR A 293 9.30 -14.74 -8.55
CA THR A 293 10.46 -14.04 -9.16
C THR A 293 10.97 -14.74 -10.41
N PHE A 294 10.16 -15.63 -11.01
CA PHE A 294 10.27 -16.08 -12.39
C PHE A 294 9.42 -15.15 -13.27
N PRO A 295 9.93 -14.64 -14.41
CA PRO A 295 11.13 -15.09 -15.10
C PRO A 295 12.45 -14.52 -14.55
N ASP A 296 13.58 -15.14 -14.89
CA ASP A 296 14.92 -14.64 -14.62
C ASP A 296 15.49 -13.82 -15.80
N MET A 297 16.72 -13.32 -15.67
CA MET A 297 17.44 -12.57 -16.71
C MET A 297 17.63 -13.36 -18.02
N GLU A 298 17.53 -14.69 -18.00
CA GLU A 298 17.68 -15.56 -19.17
C GLU A 298 16.36 -15.75 -19.92
N THR A 299 15.24 -15.36 -19.32
CA THR A 299 13.93 -15.56 -19.95
C THR A 299 13.61 -14.44 -20.95
N PRO A 300 13.25 -14.78 -22.20
CA PRO A 300 12.88 -13.80 -23.22
C PRO A 300 11.72 -12.89 -22.77
N GLY A 301 11.95 -11.58 -22.78
CA GLY A 301 10.96 -10.58 -22.39
C GLY A 301 10.97 -10.17 -20.92
N TYR A 302 11.84 -10.75 -20.08
CA TYR A 302 12.04 -10.30 -18.72
C TYR A 302 12.56 -8.84 -18.70
N PRO A 303 11.95 -7.93 -17.93
CA PRO A 303 12.46 -6.57 -17.80
C PRO A 303 13.74 -6.63 -16.98
N GLY A 304 14.90 -6.78 -17.64
CA GLY A 304 16.23 -6.79 -16.99
C GLY A 304 16.60 -5.47 -16.31
N ARG A 305 15.71 -4.47 -16.34
CA ARG A 305 15.84 -3.18 -15.64
C ARG A 305 14.52 -2.78 -14.99
N SER A 306 14.63 -2.23 -13.77
CA SER A 306 13.52 -1.70 -12.98
C SER A 306 12.93 -0.50 -13.68
N LYS A 307 11.61 -0.46 -13.80
CA LYS A 307 10.89 0.73 -14.30
C LYS A 307 10.97 1.91 -13.34
N ILE A 308 11.24 1.68 -12.06
CA ILE A 308 11.29 2.72 -11.03
C ILE A 308 12.70 3.35 -11.00
N THR A 309 13.73 2.51 -10.94
CA THR A 309 15.11 2.97 -10.69
C THR A 309 16.01 2.96 -11.93
N GLY A 310 15.60 2.28 -13.01
CA GLY A 310 16.44 2.04 -14.19
C GLY A 310 17.59 1.05 -13.97
N GLY A 311 17.85 0.62 -12.72
CA GLY A 311 18.88 -0.38 -12.37
C GLY A 311 18.45 -1.81 -12.71
N PRO A 312 19.37 -2.79 -12.64
CA PRO A 312 19.04 -4.19 -12.88
C PRO A 312 17.96 -4.70 -11.90
N THR A 313 17.00 -5.48 -12.40
CA THR A 313 15.97 -6.13 -11.57
C THR A 313 16.55 -7.33 -10.83
N ASN A 314 16.00 -7.63 -9.64
CA ASN A 314 16.39 -8.76 -8.81
C ASN A 314 17.91 -8.82 -8.47
N GLN A 315 18.60 -7.68 -8.49
CA GLN A 315 19.99 -7.53 -8.03
C GLN A 315 20.07 -6.57 -6.87
N PHE A 316 20.91 -6.89 -5.89
CA PHE A 316 21.30 -5.96 -4.85
C PHE A 316 22.81 -5.91 -4.72
N THR A 317 23.31 -4.70 -4.48
CA THR A 317 24.72 -4.42 -4.29
C THR A 317 25.02 -4.45 -2.79
N LEU A 318 25.87 -5.39 -2.39
CA LEU A 318 26.44 -5.42 -1.04
C LEU A 318 27.74 -4.64 -1.07
N GLU A 319 27.73 -3.43 -0.52
CA GLU A 319 28.94 -2.65 -0.29
C GLU A 319 29.46 -2.93 1.11
N SER A 320 30.68 -3.46 1.19
CA SER A 320 31.39 -3.73 2.44
C SER A 320 32.74 -3.02 2.40
N THR A 321 33.09 -2.35 3.50
CA THR A 321 34.40 -1.69 3.66
C THR A 321 35.57 -2.68 3.52
N ALA A 322 35.33 -3.97 3.81
CA ALA A 322 36.35 -5.02 3.75
C ALA A 322 36.34 -5.83 2.44
N LEU A 323 35.20 -5.98 1.77
CA LEU A 323 35.03 -6.87 0.61
C LEU A 323 34.79 -6.11 -0.71
N GLY A 324 34.73 -4.78 -0.67
CA GLY A 324 34.38 -3.96 -1.82
C GLY A 324 32.91 -4.12 -2.24
N ILE A 325 32.64 -3.81 -3.50
CA ILE A 325 31.30 -3.87 -4.10
C ILE A 325 31.06 -5.29 -4.63
N ASN A 326 30.08 -6.00 -4.08
CA ASN A 326 29.67 -7.32 -4.57
C ASN A 326 28.22 -7.28 -5.06
N VAL A 327 27.96 -7.86 -6.22
CA VAL A 327 26.61 -7.95 -6.80
C VAL A 327 26.07 -9.35 -6.56
N ALA A 328 24.94 -9.43 -5.85
CA ALA A 328 24.22 -10.68 -5.64
C ALA A 328 22.92 -10.68 -6.46
N ASN A 329 22.63 -11.81 -7.11
CA ASN A 329 21.35 -12.05 -7.77
C ASN A 329 20.39 -12.70 -6.76
N SER A 330 19.16 -12.20 -6.66
CA SER A 330 18.09 -12.91 -5.97
C SER A 330 17.64 -14.10 -6.81
N LEU A 331 17.66 -15.30 -6.21
CA LEU A 331 17.17 -16.54 -6.82
C LEU A 331 15.62 -16.59 -6.86
N PRO A 332 15.02 -17.54 -7.62
CA PRO A 332 13.59 -17.77 -7.70
C PRO A 332 12.94 -17.94 -6.31
N ASN A 333 12.05 -17.02 -5.95
CA ASN A 333 11.29 -16.98 -4.71
C ASN A 333 9.81 -16.78 -5.06
N GLY A 334 8.93 -17.50 -4.36
CA GLY A 334 7.49 -17.23 -4.37
C GLY A 334 7.13 -16.47 -3.11
N LEU A 335 6.52 -15.30 -3.22
CA LEU A 335 5.84 -14.64 -2.11
C LEU A 335 4.33 -14.82 -2.30
N GLU A 336 3.65 -15.49 -1.37
CA GLU A 336 2.19 -15.61 -1.39
C GLU A 336 1.56 -14.57 -0.45
N ALA A 337 0.65 -13.77 -0.98
CA ALA A 337 -0.22 -12.87 -0.23
C ALA A 337 -1.68 -13.22 -0.53
N PHE A 338 -2.58 -12.88 0.38
CA PHE A 338 -4.02 -13.06 0.17
C PHE A 338 -4.69 -11.69 0.00
N LEU A 339 -5.61 -11.61 -0.95
CA LEU A 339 -6.36 -10.40 -1.28
C LEU A 339 -7.86 -10.70 -1.15
N ALA A 340 -8.63 -9.72 -0.69
CA ALA A 340 -10.08 -9.78 -0.84
C ALA A 340 -10.47 -9.73 -2.33
N ASP A 341 -11.67 -10.20 -2.66
CA ASP A 341 -12.18 -10.20 -4.03
C ASP A 341 -12.34 -8.75 -4.56
N PRO A 342 -11.54 -8.27 -5.52
CA PRO A 342 -11.60 -6.90 -6.02
C PRO A 342 -12.97 -6.50 -6.57
N GLN A 343 -13.76 -7.45 -7.10
CA GLN A 343 -15.10 -7.16 -7.62
C GLN A 343 -16.07 -6.76 -6.51
N ALA A 344 -15.91 -7.33 -5.32
CA ALA A 344 -16.65 -6.91 -4.13
C ALA A 344 -16.23 -5.50 -3.65
N PHE A 345 -15.10 -4.97 -4.11
CA PHE A 345 -14.55 -3.66 -3.73
C PHE A 345 -14.51 -2.66 -4.90
N GLY A 346 -15.42 -2.80 -5.87
CA GLY A 346 -15.58 -1.82 -6.96
C GLY A 346 -14.55 -1.93 -8.08
N GLY A 347 -13.77 -3.01 -8.13
CA GLY A 347 -12.95 -3.42 -9.30
C GLY A 347 -11.66 -2.62 -9.54
N VAL A 348 -11.48 -1.44 -8.94
CA VAL A 348 -10.29 -0.58 -9.13
C VAL A 348 -9.39 -0.47 -7.90
N VAL A 349 -9.90 -0.76 -6.69
CA VAL A 349 -9.11 -0.76 -5.46
C VAL A 349 -9.08 -2.18 -4.91
N THR A 350 -7.89 -2.79 -4.92
CA THR A 350 -7.68 -4.08 -4.22
C THR A 350 -6.87 -3.80 -2.98
N LEU A 351 -7.50 -3.96 -1.82
CA LEU A 351 -6.80 -3.87 -0.55
C LEU A 351 -5.84 -5.06 -0.45
N VAL A 352 -4.54 -4.76 -0.31
CA VAL A 352 -3.56 -5.78 0.09
C VAL A 352 -3.72 -5.97 1.59
N LEU A 353 -4.22 -7.16 1.97
CA LEU A 353 -4.54 -7.46 3.36
C LEU A 353 -3.38 -8.21 3.99
N ALA A 354 -2.74 -7.64 5.00
CA ALA A 354 -1.74 -8.34 5.80
C ALA A 354 -2.36 -8.85 7.11
N ARG A 355 -2.72 -10.13 7.15
CA ARG A 355 -3.17 -10.79 8.39
C ARG A 355 -1.98 -11.00 9.34
N LYS A 356 -2.22 -11.01 10.66
CA LYS A 356 -1.28 -11.61 11.61
C LYS A 356 -0.94 -13.04 11.16
N GLY A 357 0.34 -13.30 10.90
CA GLY A 357 0.80 -14.59 10.40
C GLY A 357 0.64 -14.81 8.90
N GLN A 358 0.35 -13.77 8.10
CA GLN A 358 0.53 -13.88 6.66
C GLN A 358 1.99 -14.27 6.37
N GLN A 359 2.15 -15.39 5.68
CA GLN A 359 3.43 -16.10 5.61
C GLN A 359 4.22 -15.60 4.41
N LEU A 360 5.29 -14.86 4.65
CA LEU A 360 6.39 -14.75 3.70
C LEU A 360 7.09 -16.11 3.67
N GLN A 361 6.63 -17.01 2.80
CA GLN A 361 7.28 -18.30 2.64
C GLN A 361 8.50 -18.17 1.72
N LEU A 362 9.65 -17.91 2.31
CA LEU A 362 10.93 -17.82 1.60
C LEU A 362 11.48 -19.23 1.37
N THR A 363 11.33 -19.76 0.16
CA THR A 363 11.78 -21.12 -0.21
C THR A 363 13.14 -21.20 -0.91
N GLY A 364 13.84 -20.06 -1.11
CA GLY A 364 15.05 -20.00 -1.96
C GLY A 364 16.33 -19.43 -1.34
N ILE A 365 16.47 -19.43 0.00
CA ILE A 365 17.74 -19.01 0.66
C ILE A 365 18.77 -20.15 0.69
N ASP A 366 18.38 -21.36 0.27
CA ASP A 366 19.25 -22.51 0.14
C ASP A 366 19.05 -23.13 -1.26
N PRO A 367 20.11 -23.23 -2.09
CA PRO A 367 21.49 -22.78 -1.86
C PRO A 367 21.73 -21.31 -2.21
N ALA A 368 22.60 -20.63 -1.46
CA ALA A 368 23.09 -19.29 -1.81
C ALA A 368 24.26 -19.39 -2.80
N LYS A 369 24.26 -18.57 -3.86
CA LYS A 369 25.34 -18.51 -4.85
C LYS A 369 26.26 -17.30 -4.60
N LEU A 370 27.37 -17.51 -3.89
CA LEU A 370 28.42 -16.51 -3.63
C LEU A 370 29.73 -16.96 -4.28
N GLY A 371 29.84 -16.82 -5.61
CA GLY A 371 31.02 -17.31 -6.35
C GLY A 371 31.17 -18.85 -6.38
N GLY A 372 30.17 -19.57 -5.89
CA GLY A 372 30.02 -21.03 -5.79
C GLY A 372 28.69 -21.37 -5.11
N GLU A 373 28.28 -22.65 -5.15
CA GLU A 373 27.04 -23.13 -4.51
C GLU A 373 27.35 -23.59 -3.08
N GLY A 374 26.71 -22.97 -2.07
CA GLY A 374 26.89 -23.31 -0.67
C GLY A 374 25.54 -23.47 0.04
N HIS A 375 25.37 -24.62 0.72
CA HIS A 375 24.22 -24.86 1.59
C HIS A 375 24.28 -23.95 2.81
N THR A 376 23.19 -23.26 3.09
CA THR A 376 23.13 -22.27 4.19
C THR A 376 22.53 -22.84 5.46
N ASP A 377 22.02 -24.08 5.46
CA ASP A 377 21.23 -24.71 6.53
C ASP A 377 20.05 -23.84 7.03
N LEU A 378 19.69 -22.80 6.26
CA LEU A 378 18.53 -21.95 6.47
C LEU A 378 17.31 -22.63 5.86
N ASN A 379 16.93 -23.77 6.43
CA ASN A 379 15.67 -24.43 6.10
C ASN A 379 14.51 -23.45 6.34
N ALA A 380 13.69 -23.24 5.31
CA ALA A 380 12.51 -22.38 5.31
C ALA A 380 11.58 -22.73 6.48
N ARG A 381 11.68 -21.99 7.58
CA ARG A 381 10.66 -21.94 8.61
C ARG A 381 9.68 -20.83 8.27
N PRO A 382 8.39 -20.96 8.62
CA PRO A 382 7.42 -19.87 8.46
C PRO A 382 7.97 -18.62 9.13
N VAL A 383 8.15 -17.55 8.35
CA VAL A 383 8.43 -16.23 8.90
C VAL A 383 7.08 -15.57 9.16
N THR A 384 6.70 -15.49 10.43
CA THR A 384 5.57 -14.67 10.86
C THR A 384 5.96 -13.22 10.65
N LEU A 385 5.35 -12.56 9.65
CA LEU A 385 5.40 -11.12 9.56
C LEU A 385 4.63 -10.54 10.75
N TRP A 386 5.37 -9.86 11.62
CA TRP A 386 4.82 -8.82 12.48
C TRP A 386 4.83 -7.53 11.67
N PRO A 387 3.77 -6.71 11.71
CA PRO A 387 3.81 -5.38 11.12
C PRO A 387 4.81 -4.53 11.91
N HIS A 388 6.09 -4.59 11.52
CA HIS A 388 7.16 -3.76 12.04
C HIS A 388 7.64 -2.78 10.96
N PRO A 389 8.14 -1.60 11.38
CA PRO A 389 8.26 -0.42 10.55
C PRO A 389 9.27 -0.62 9.43
N TRP A 390 8.86 -0.30 8.20
CA TRP A 390 9.80 0.11 7.17
C TRP A 390 10.48 1.40 7.67
N ARG A 391 11.80 1.35 7.82
CA ARG A 391 12.65 2.49 8.20
C ARG A 391 12.61 3.60 7.17
#